data_AF-A0A1W1VCP5-F1
#
_entry.id   AF-A0A1W1VCP5-F1
#
_cell.length_a   1.000
_cell.length_b   1.000
_cell.length_c   1.000
_cell.angle_alpha   90.00
_cell.angle_beta   90.00
_cell.angle_gamma   90.00
#
_symmetry.space_group_name_H-M   'P 1'
#
loop_
_entity.id
_entity.type
_entity.pdbx_description
1 polymer ?
#
loop_
_entity_poly.entity_id
_entity_poly.type
_entity_poly.pdbx_seq_one_letter_code
_entity_poly.pdbx_strand_id
1 'polypeptide(L)'
;MKKMLILLTAFTLTAGAVSAQTQTARPAQGRAQRAKMSPEQRVKKTPEQRAEASAANLSKSLGLSAEQTEKVRQLNLAQAKEMDAVRTKNAENRQTAKATRSRHNAQLKAILTADQYAKYEQQRTERMANRKGKMKDRG
;
A
#
# COMPACT_ATOMS: atom_id res chain seq x y z
N MET A 1 2.92 -2.10 -31.15
CA MET A 1 1.77 -2.29 -32.06
C MET A 1 0.98 -3.54 -31.67
N LYS A 2 -0.21 -3.35 -31.09
CA LYS A 2 -1.31 -4.32 -31.02
C LYS A 2 -2.55 -3.50 -30.61
N LYS A 3 -3.20 -2.83 -31.57
CA LYS A 3 -4.46 -3.25 -32.20
C LYS A 3 -5.42 -3.86 -31.17
N MET A 4 -6.41 -3.09 -30.73
CA MET A 4 -7.79 -3.57 -30.51
C MET A 4 -8.73 -2.40 -30.80
N LEU A 5 -9.39 -2.52 -31.95
CA LEU A 5 -10.36 -1.61 -32.53
C LEU A 5 -11.75 -2.20 -32.31
N ILE A 6 -12.64 -1.36 -31.77
CA ILE A 6 -14.11 -1.29 -31.90
C ILE A 6 -14.92 -2.57 -31.65
N LEU A 7 -15.86 -2.48 -30.70
CA LEU A 7 -17.16 -3.12 -30.86
C LEU A 7 -18.27 -2.20 -30.34
N LEU A 8 -19.08 -1.78 -31.31
CA LEU A 8 -20.25 -0.96 -31.24
C LEU A 8 -21.44 -1.85 -30.86
N THR A 9 -22.16 -1.57 -29.78
CA THR A 9 -23.53 -2.05 -29.59
C THR A 9 -24.40 -0.97 -28.97
N ALA A 10 -25.45 -0.62 -29.71
CA ALA A 10 -26.50 0.31 -29.33
C ALA A 10 -27.26 -0.19 -28.10
N PHE A 11 -27.59 0.71 -27.19
CA PHE A 11 -28.54 0.43 -26.12
C PHE A 11 -29.70 1.40 -26.21
N THR A 12 -30.90 0.82 -26.30
CA THR A 12 -32.19 1.47 -26.50
C THR A 12 -32.60 2.33 -25.31
N LEU A 13 -33.14 3.52 -25.60
CA LEU A 13 -33.82 4.37 -24.63
C LEU A 13 -35.15 3.72 -24.20
N THR A 14 -35.35 3.53 -22.90
CA THR A 14 -36.67 3.38 -22.28
C THR A 14 -36.80 4.39 -21.14
N ALA A 15 -37.84 5.22 -21.24
CA ALA A 15 -38.24 6.18 -20.23
C ALA A 15 -39.36 5.59 -19.36
N GLY A 16 -39.36 5.93 -18.07
CA GLY A 16 -40.56 5.91 -17.23
C GLY A 16 -40.48 5.03 -15.98
N ALA A 17 -40.19 5.64 -14.83
CA ALA A 17 -41.15 5.89 -13.75
C ALA A 17 -40.38 6.16 -12.44
N VAL A 18 -40.53 7.39 -11.95
CA VAL A 18 -40.08 7.82 -10.62
C VAL A 18 -40.87 7.04 -9.56
N SER A 19 -40.17 6.29 -8.72
CA SER A 19 -40.67 5.90 -7.40
C SER A 19 -39.78 6.55 -6.35
N ALA A 20 -40.38 7.50 -5.62
CA ALA A 20 -39.81 8.10 -4.42
C ALA A 20 -39.74 7.06 -3.29
N GLN A 21 -38.91 7.35 -2.27
CA GLN A 21 -38.65 6.56 -1.06
C GLN A 21 -37.83 5.28 -1.33
N THR A 22 -36.57 5.22 -0.94
CA THR A 22 -36.09 5.41 0.44
C THR A 22 -34.58 5.61 0.38
N GLN A 23 -34.08 6.61 1.12
CA GLN A 23 -32.68 6.68 1.48
C GLN A 23 -32.34 5.44 2.31
N THR A 24 -31.88 4.38 1.66
CA THR A 24 -31.07 3.38 2.32
C THR A 24 -29.74 4.05 2.61
N ALA A 25 -29.60 4.55 3.84
CA ALA A 25 -28.31 4.84 4.41
C ALA A 25 -27.42 3.63 4.14
N ARG A 26 -26.46 3.76 3.22
CA ARG A 26 -25.43 2.75 2.97
C ARG A 26 -24.83 2.43 4.33
N PRO A 27 -25.01 1.22 4.87
CA PRO A 27 -24.42 0.91 6.14
C PRO A 27 -22.90 0.98 5.96
N ALA A 28 -22.23 1.58 6.92
CA ALA A 28 -20.77 1.66 7.02
C ALA A 28 -20.12 0.27 7.26
N GLN A 29 -20.55 -0.76 6.53
CA GLN A 29 -20.24 -2.17 6.71
C GLN A 29 -18.76 -2.48 6.50
N GLY A 30 -18.03 -1.69 5.69
CA GLY A 30 -16.60 -1.90 5.46
C GLY A 30 -15.69 -1.63 6.67
N ARG A 31 -16.12 -0.80 7.64
CA ARG A 31 -15.31 -0.47 8.83
C ARG A 31 -15.67 -1.33 10.03
N ALA A 32 -16.96 -1.64 10.21
CA ALA A 32 -17.46 -2.43 11.34
C ALA A 32 -17.09 -3.92 11.22
N GLN A 33 -17.02 -4.49 10.01
CA GLN A 33 -16.63 -5.90 9.82
C GLN A 33 -15.12 -6.13 10.07
N ARG A 34 -14.25 -5.16 9.78
CA ARG A 34 -12.81 -5.25 10.10
C ARG A 34 -12.51 -5.13 11.60
N ALA A 35 -13.42 -4.56 12.39
CA ALA A 35 -13.28 -4.44 13.83
C ALA A 35 -13.66 -5.73 14.59
N LYS A 36 -14.28 -6.71 13.91
CA LYS A 36 -14.74 -7.98 14.52
C LYS A 36 -13.90 -9.21 14.20
N MET A 37 -12.83 -9.09 13.41
CA MET A 37 -11.85 -10.18 13.32
C MET A 37 -11.02 -10.20 14.61
N SER A 38 -11.01 -11.33 15.30
CA SER A 38 -10.13 -11.53 16.46
C SER A 38 -8.66 -11.32 16.04
N PRO A 39 -7.78 -10.83 16.92
CA PRO A 39 -6.34 -10.67 16.63
C PRO A 39 -5.69 -11.94 16.07
N GLU A 40 -6.25 -13.11 16.41
CA GLU A 40 -5.82 -14.44 15.97
C GLU A 40 -6.16 -14.75 14.49
N GLN A 41 -7.20 -14.15 13.92
CA GLN A 41 -7.60 -14.37 12.52
C GLN A 41 -6.82 -13.52 11.51
N ARG A 42 -5.97 -12.59 11.98
CA ARG A 42 -5.06 -11.86 11.10
C ARG A 42 -3.85 -12.73 10.84
N VAL A 43 -3.85 -13.49 9.74
CA VAL A 43 -2.65 -14.20 9.26
C VAL A 43 -1.50 -13.19 9.18
N LYS A 44 -0.56 -13.29 10.11
CA LYS A 44 0.63 -12.44 10.15
C LYS A 44 1.51 -12.88 8.98
N LYS A 45 1.61 -12.03 7.95
CA LYS A 45 2.54 -12.26 6.84
C LYS A 45 3.96 -12.44 7.38
N THR A 46 4.66 -13.46 6.90
CA THR A 46 6.08 -13.66 7.22
C THR A 46 6.92 -12.46 6.74
N PRO A 47 8.13 -12.25 7.28
CA PRO A 47 9.05 -11.24 6.76
C PRO A 47 9.28 -11.36 5.24
N GLU A 48 9.38 -12.59 4.74
CA GLU A 48 9.59 -12.92 3.33
C GLU A 48 8.39 -12.48 2.48
N GLN A 49 7.17 -12.84 2.90
CA GLN A 49 5.95 -12.45 2.21
C GLN A 49 5.76 -10.92 2.21
N ARG A 50 6.17 -10.24 3.29
CA ARG A 50 6.14 -8.77 3.35
C ARG A 50 7.15 -8.15 2.40
N ALA A 51 8.37 -8.67 2.38
CA ALA A 51 9.43 -8.20 1.51
C ALA A 51 9.07 -8.36 0.03
N GLU A 52 8.55 -9.53 -0.33
CA GLU A 52 8.07 -9.86 -1.67
C GLU A 52 6.96 -8.90 -2.12
N ALA A 53 5.90 -8.78 -1.32
CA ALA A 53 4.79 -7.90 -1.64
C ALA A 53 5.22 -6.42 -1.75
N SER A 54 6.15 -5.97 -0.90
CA SER A 54 6.68 -4.61 -0.96
C SER A 54 7.50 -4.39 -2.24
N ALA A 55 8.38 -5.32 -2.59
CA ALA A 55 9.20 -5.25 -3.79
C ALA A 55 8.35 -5.28 -5.06
N ALA A 56 7.35 -6.18 -5.14
CA ALA A 56 6.43 -6.24 -6.28
C ALA A 56 5.64 -4.94 -6.46
N ASN A 57 5.17 -4.33 -5.37
CA ASN A 57 4.47 -3.05 -5.43
C ASN A 57 5.39 -1.89 -5.87
N LEU A 58 6.62 -1.84 -5.36
CA LEU A 58 7.61 -0.85 -5.78
C LEU A 58 8.00 -1.06 -7.25
N SER A 59 8.21 -2.30 -7.66
CA SER A 59 8.49 -2.68 -9.05
C SER A 59 7.42 -2.16 -9.99
N LYS A 60 6.14 -2.44 -9.70
CA LYS A 60 5.02 -1.97 -10.52
C LYS A 60 4.87 -0.45 -10.51
N SER A 61 5.01 0.19 -9.34
CA SER A 61 4.72 1.62 -9.19
C SER A 61 5.86 2.52 -9.68
N LEU A 62 7.11 2.06 -9.60
CA LEU A 62 8.30 2.81 -10.00
C LEU A 62 8.88 2.33 -11.35
N GLY A 63 8.39 1.20 -11.89
CA GLY A 63 8.94 0.60 -13.11
C GLY A 63 10.36 0.09 -12.89
N LEU A 64 10.58 -0.69 -11.82
CA LEU A 64 11.90 -1.22 -11.52
C LEU A 64 12.29 -2.33 -12.49
N SER A 65 13.57 -2.44 -12.82
CA SER A 65 14.10 -3.60 -13.54
C SER A 65 14.03 -4.87 -12.67
N ALA A 66 14.21 -6.05 -13.28
CA ALA A 66 14.27 -7.30 -12.53
C ALA A 66 15.41 -7.29 -11.49
N GLU A 67 16.58 -6.77 -11.86
CA GLU A 67 17.74 -6.65 -10.97
C GLU A 67 17.45 -5.69 -9.81
N GLN A 68 16.87 -4.51 -10.10
CA GLN A 68 16.48 -3.56 -9.05
C GLN A 68 15.42 -4.16 -8.12
N THR A 69 14.45 -4.88 -8.67
CA THR A 69 13.39 -5.54 -7.90
C THR A 69 13.96 -6.55 -6.91
N GLU A 70 14.92 -7.37 -7.34
CA GLU A 70 15.57 -8.35 -6.46
C GLU A 70 16.39 -7.67 -5.36
N LYS A 71 17.17 -6.63 -5.69
CA LYS A 71 17.90 -5.82 -4.69
C LYS A 71 16.96 -5.19 -3.67
N VAL A 72 15.82 -4.64 -4.12
CA VAL A 72 14.79 -4.07 -3.25
C VAL A 72 14.12 -5.14 -2.38
N ARG A 73 13.88 -6.35 -2.91
CA ARG A 73 13.33 -7.48 -2.15
C ARG A 73 14.25 -7.88 -1.02
N GLN A 74 15.55 -8.06 -1.29
CA GLN A 74 16.56 -8.39 -0.29
C GLN A 74 16.67 -7.30 0.78
N LEU A 75 16.70 -6.02 0.37
CA LEU A 75 16.70 -4.89 1.28
C LEU A 75 15.46 -4.86 2.19
N ASN A 76 14.27 -5.11 1.63
CA ASN A 76 13.02 -5.16 2.39
C ASN A 76 12.98 -6.36 3.35
N LEU A 77 13.58 -7.49 2.97
CA LEU A 77 13.67 -8.67 3.83
C LEU A 77 14.54 -8.39 5.06
N ALA A 78 15.71 -7.80 4.86
CA ALA A 78 16.59 -7.40 5.96
C ALA A 78 15.88 -6.43 6.91
N GLN A 79 15.23 -5.41 6.37
CA GLN A 79 14.45 -4.45 7.15
C GLN A 79 13.30 -5.13 7.91
N ALA A 80 12.57 -6.05 7.29
CA ALA A 80 11.45 -6.74 7.92
C ALA A 80 11.92 -7.60 9.11
N LYS A 81 13.02 -8.33 8.95
CA LYS A 81 13.62 -9.14 10.02
C LYS A 81 14.10 -8.29 11.19
N GLU A 82 14.78 -7.18 10.89
CA GLU A 82 15.25 -6.26 11.93
C GLU A 82 14.09 -5.59 12.68
N MET A 83 13.07 -5.12 11.96
CA MET A 83 11.89 -4.51 12.57
C MET A 83 11.10 -5.49 13.44
N ASP A 84 11.05 -6.77 13.04
CA ASP A 84 10.46 -7.82 13.87
C ASP A 84 11.29 -8.06 15.13
N ALA A 85 12.62 -8.12 15.02
CA ALA A 85 13.51 -8.25 16.17
C ALA A 85 13.37 -7.07 17.15
N VAL A 86 13.29 -5.83 16.63
CA VAL A 86 13.04 -4.63 17.44
C VAL A 86 11.71 -4.74 18.17
N ARG A 87 10.65 -5.20 17.47
CA ARG A 87 9.31 -5.34 18.04
C ARG A 87 9.24 -6.40 19.14
N THR A 88 9.95 -7.52 18.96
CA THR A 88 10.03 -8.59 19.96
C THR A 88 10.81 -8.17 21.19
N LYS A 89 11.92 -7.43 21.02
CA LYS A 89 12.77 -7.00 22.13
C LYS A 89 12.19 -5.83 22.91
N ASN A 90 11.67 -4.81 22.23
CA ASN A 90 11.08 -3.65 22.86
C ASN A 90 10.16 -2.91 21.87
N ALA A 91 8.85 -3.18 21.96
CA ALA A 91 7.85 -2.61 21.06
C ALA A 91 7.78 -1.08 21.09
N GLU A 92 8.29 -0.44 22.14
CA GLU A 92 8.29 1.00 22.33
C GLU A 92 9.54 1.71 21.81
N ASN A 93 10.52 0.96 21.28
CA ASN A 93 11.77 1.53 20.78
C ASN A 93 11.59 2.22 19.41
N ARG A 94 10.94 3.39 19.48
CA ARG A 94 10.65 4.26 18.33
C ARG A 94 11.92 4.78 17.67
N GLN A 95 12.98 4.99 18.44
CA GLN A 95 14.25 5.52 17.93
C GLN A 95 14.95 4.50 17.03
N THR A 96 15.10 3.24 17.47
CA THR A 96 15.66 2.19 16.62
C THR A 96 14.80 1.96 15.39
N ALA A 97 13.47 1.92 15.54
CA ALA A 97 12.56 1.81 14.41
C ALA A 97 12.66 3.00 13.42
N LYS A 98 13.03 4.19 13.88
CA LYS A 98 13.28 5.35 13.01
C LYS A 98 14.62 5.22 12.30
N ALA A 99 15.67 4.81 13.01
CA ALA A 99 17.00 4.59 12.44
C ALA A 99 16.99 3.50 11.36
N THR A 100 16.33 2.36 11.60
CA THR A 100 16.16 1.27 10.61
C THR A 100 15.46 1.77 9.35
N ARG A 101 14.44 2.63 9.48
CA ARG A 101 13.75 3.25 8.33
C ARG A 101 14.65 4.23 7.57
N SER A 102 15.40 5.08 8.27
CA SER A 102 16.31 6.02 7.62
C SER A 102 17.41 5.30 6.84
N ARG A 103 18.01 4.25 7.42
CA ARG A 103 19.01 3.43 6.75
C ARG A 103 18.44 2.75 5.50
N HIS A 104 17.26 2.15 5.64
CA HIS A 104 16.56 1.53 4.51
C HIS A 104 16.32 2.53 3.38
N ASN A 105 15.85 3.75 3.67
CA ASN A 105 15.64 4.78 2.65
C ASN A 105 16.95 5.17 1.93
N ALA A 106 18.06 5.28 2.67
CA ALA A 106 19.36 5.59 2.09
C ALA A 106 19.84 4.48 1.14
N GLN A 107 19.68 3.22 1.55
CA GLN A 107 20.03 2.06 0.72
C GLN A 107 19.10 1.94 -0.49
N LEU A 108 17.81 2.22 -0.32
CA LEU A 108 16.85 2.24 -1.42
C LEU A 108 17.22 3.29 -2.47
N LYS A 109 17.62 4.50 -2.03
CA LYS A 109 18.09 5.57 -2.92
C LYS A 109 19.29 5.15 -3.77
N ALA A 110 20.17 4.30 -3.25
CA ALA A 110 21.33 3.78 -4.00
C ALA A 110 20.95 2.72 -5.05
N ILE A 111 19.79 2.07 -4.94
CA ILE A 111 19.31 1.06 -5.89
C ILE A 111 18.46 1.70 -7.01
N LEU A 112 17.74 2.76 -6.68
CA LEU A 112 16.84 3.45 -7.58
C LEU A 112 17.56 4.49 -8.44
N THR A 113 17.05 4.75 -9.64
CA THR A 113 17.45 5.92 -10.41
C THR A 113 16.91 7.20 -9.77
N ALA A 114 17.44 8.36 -10.16
CA ALA A 114 16.98 9.65 -9.64
C ALA A 114 15.47 9.84 -9.84
N ASP A 115 14.95 9.54 -11.03
CA ASP A 115 13.53 9.68 -11.36
C ASP A 115 12.65 8.70 -10.57
N GLN A 116 13.09 7.45 -10.41
CA GLN A 116 12.39 6.44 -9.61
C GLN A 116 12.35 6.86 -8.13
N TYR A 117 13.44 7.42 -7.61
CA TYR A 117 13.50 7.89 -6.23
C TYR A 117 12.62 9.14 -6.01
N ALA A 118 12.60 10.08 -6.96
CA ALA A 118 11.70 11.22 -6.91
C ALA A 118 10.22 10.79 -6.85
N LYS A 119 9.83 9.84 -7.72
CA LYS A 119 8.48 9.26 -7.70
C LYS A 119 8.18 8.53 -6.39
N TYR A 120 9.16 7.83 -5.82
CA TYR A 120 9.01 7.18 -4.53
C TYR A 120 8.74 8.18 -3.40
N GLU A 121 9.50 9.27 -3.30
CA GLU A 121 9.31 10.31 -2.28
C GLU A 121 7.97 11.04 -2.44
N GLN A 122 7.53 11.28 -3.67
CA GLN A 122 6.19 11.82 -3.94
C GLN A 122 5.10 10.88 -3.39
N GLN A 123 5.11 9.60 -3.79
CA GLN A 123 4.14 8.62 -3.29
C GLN A 123 4.19 8.46 -1.76
N ARG A 124 5.38 8.58 -1.16
CA ARG A 124 5.57 8.56 0.29
C ARG A 124 4.90 9.76 0.95
N THR A 125 5.11 10.95 0.40
CA THR A 125 4.51 12.20 0.90
C THR A 125 2.99 12.19 0.79
N GLU A 126 2.44 11.76 -0.35
CA GLU A 126 1.00 11.61 -0.56
C GLU A 126 0.38 10.63 0.44
N ARG A 127 1.02 9.48 0.67
CA ARG A 127 0.58 8.51 1.68
C ARG A 127 0.57 9.10 3.09
N MET A 128 1.57 9.90 3.43
CA MET A 128 1.65 10.58 4.73
C MET A 128 0.57 11.66 4.88
N ALA A 129 0.33 12.46 3.85
CA ALA A 129 -0.73 13.46 3.81
C ALA A 129 -2.12 12.81 3.98
N ASN A 130 -2.39 11.74 3.21
CA ASN A 130 -3.63 10.98 3.30
C ASN A 130 -3.84 10.36 4.68
N ARG A 131 -2.78 9.91 5.33
CA ARG A 131 -2.85 9.39 6.70
C ARG A 131 -3.14 10.50 7.72
N LYS A 132 -2.56 11.69 7.55
CA LYS A 132 -2.79 12.85 8.41
C LYS A 132 -4.22 13.38 8.27
N GLY A 133 -4.75 13.48 7.05
CA GLY A 133 -6.13 13.88 6.79
C GLY A 133 -7.13 12.95 7.49
N LYS A 134 -7.00 11.64 7.27
CA LYS A 134 -7.85 10.63 7.93
C LYS A 134 -7.77 10.60 9.46
N MET A 135 -6.70 11.15 10.04
CA MET A 135 -6.56 11.25 11.50
C MET A 135 -7.25 12.50 12.04
N LYS A 136 -7.27 13.60 11.28
CA LYS A 136 -8.05 14.80 11.59
C LYS A 136 -9.55 14.53 11.51
N ASP A 137 -10.01 13.77 10.54
CA ASP A 137 -11.44 13.43 10.39
C ASP A 137 -11.98 12.46 11.47
N ARG A 138 -11.12 11.99 12.38
CA ARG A 138 -11.45 10.97 13.40
C ARG A 138 -11.24 11.46 14.83
N GLY A 139 -10.73 12.67 15.02
CA GLY A 139 -10.64 13.35 16.31
C GLY A 139 -11.63 14.50 16.33
#